data_AF-A0A0Q2M5W6-F1
#
_entry.id   AF-A0A0Q2M5W6-F1
#
_cell.length_a   1.000
_cell.length_b   1.000
_cell.length_c   1.000
_cell.angle_alpha   90.00
_cell.angle_beta   90.00
_cell.angle_gamma   90.00
#
_symmetry.space_group_name_H-M   'P 1'
#
loop_
_entity.id
_entity.type
_entity.pdbx_description
1 polymer ?
#
loop_
_entity_poly.entity_id
_entity_poly.type
_entity_poly.pdbx_seq_one_letter_code
_entity_poly.pdbx_strand_id
1 'polypeptide(L)'
;MEKKLRGEEKLRRVVRELYPDIEFEGEAREWSRMFLDQKLEIATVGEYLKVLEVVMELEELGERVYSYLSGRLTGEGKFLMLELAGLSRSNYVTLKEEYEKVKAIESDFFLFQASPFRVGYSVREFGS
;
A
#
# COMPACT_ATOMS: atom_id res chain seq x y z
N MET A 1 -14.77 13.39 2.90
CA MET A 1 -13.92 14.52 2.48
C MET A 1 -13.40 15.33 3.67
N GLU A 2 -14.24 15.67 4.66
CA GLU A 2 -13.85 16.43 5.87
C GLU A 2 -12.77 15.77 6.76
N LYS A 3 -12.77 14.43 6.92
CA LYS A 3 -11.75 13.71 7.70
C LYS A 3 -10.33 13.86 7.13
N LYS A 4 -10.19 13.91 5.80
CA LYS A 4 -8.90 13.99 5.09
C LYS A 4 -8.27 15.38 5.24
N LEU A 5 -9.10 16.44 5.13
CA LEU A 5 -8.69 17.84 5.34
C LEU A 5 -8.24 18.12 6.78
N ARG A 6 -8.89 17.50 7.78
CA ARG A 6 -8.46 17.61 9.19
C ARG A 6 -7.11 16.96 9.47
N GLY A 7 -6.74 15.90 8.74
CA GLY A 7 -5.46 15.21 8.88
C GLY A 7 -4.29 16.06 8.37
N GLU A 8 -4.45 16.66 7.19
CA GLU A 8 -3.43 17.54 6.58
C GLU A 8 -3.14 18.77 7.44
N GLU A 9 -4.17 19.43 7.98
CA GLU A 9 -4.03 20.59 8.85
C GLU A 9 -3.23 20.24 10.13
N LYS A 10 -3.50 19.08 10.73
CA LYS A 10 -2.79 18.59 11.93
C LYS A 10 -1.33 18.26 11.62
N LEU A 11 -1.06 17.60 10.50
CA LEU A 11 0.31 17.29 10.06
C LEU A 11 1.13 18.56 9.81
N ARG A 12 0.53 19.57 9.17
CA ARG A 12 1.19 20.87 8.95
C ARG A 12 1.57 21.56 10.25
N ARG A 13 0.73 21.47 11.29
CA ARG A 13 1.06 22.02 12.61
C ARG A 13 2.27 21.33 13.21
N VAL A 14 2.29 19.99 13.21
CA VAL A 14 3.42 19.21 13.73
C VAL A 14 4.72 19.50 12.97
N VAL A 15 4.65 19.65 11.64
CA VAL A 15 5.82 20.00 10.83
C VAL A 15 6.38 21.38 11.20
N ARG A 16 5.52 22.40 11.38
CA ARG A 16 5.96 23.74 11.82
C ARG A 16 6.57 23.73 13.22
N GLU A 17 6.08 22.87 14.11
CA GLU A 17 6.68 22.70 15.45
C GLU A 17 8.07 22.06 15.39
N LEU A 18 8.27 21.08 14.50
CA LEU A 18 9.55 20.38 14.35
C LEU A 18 10.59 21.17 13.55
N TYR A 19 10.13 21.97 12.60
CA TYR A 19 10.98 22.69 11.66
C TYR A 19 10.45 24.12 11.47
N PRO A 20 10.65 25.01 12.46
CA PRO A 20 10.08 26.36 12.44
C PRO A 20 10.63 27.23 11.30
N ASP A 21 11.85 26.93 10.82
CA ASP A 21 12.54 27.68 9.76
C ASP A 21 12.29 27.12 8.35
N ILE A 22 11.50 26.04 8.21
CA ILE A 22 11.11 25.52 6.90
C ILE A 22 9.93 26.33 6.37
N GLU A 23 10.17 27.13 5.33
CA GLU A 23 9.10 27.58 4.44
C GLU A 23 8.65 26.39 3.59
N PHE A 24 7.43 25.92 3.84
CA PHE A 24 6.84 24.79 3.11
C PHE A 24 6.36 25.26 1.72
N GLU A 25 7.30 25.62 0.85
CA GLU A 25 7.04 25.82 -0.58
C GLU A 25 7.23 24.49 -1.31
N GLY A 26 6.32 23.55 -1.08
CA GLY A 26 6.41 22.22 -1.65
C GLY A 26 5.08 21.75 -2.20
N GLU A 27 5.07 21.45 -3.49
CA GLU A 27 3.95 20.87 -4.23
C GLU A 27 3.68 19.41 -3.76
N ALA A 28 3.25 19.20 -2.52
CA ALA A 28 2.73 17.89 -2.10
C ALA A 28 1.56 17.43 -3.02
N ARG A 29 0.90 18.38 -3.68
CA ARG A 29 -0.08 18.14 -4.73
C ARG A 29 0.50 17.59 -6.04
N GLU A 30 1.75 17.88 -6.39
CA GLU A 30 2.38 17.36 -7.61
C GLU A 30 2.58 15.86 -7.54
N TRP A 31 3.12 15.33 -6.45
CA TRP A 31 3.40 13.89 -6.34
C TRP A 31 2.13 13.05 -6.45
N SER A 32 1.06 13.47 -5.77
CA SER A 32 -0.23 12.77 -5.85
C SER A 32 -0.87 12.90 -7.23
N ARG A 33 -0.75 14.06 -7.91
CA ARG A 33 -1.23 14.23 -9.29
C ARG A 33 -0.43 13.38 -10.27
N MET A 34 0.91 13.45 -10.20
CA MET A 34 1.80 12.66 -11.04
C MET A 34 1.51 11.16 -10.94
N PHE A 35 1.13 10.68 -9.76
CA PHE A 35 0.76 9.28 -9.56
C PHE A 35 -0.66 8.94 -10.05
N LEU A 36 -1.63 9.85 -9.87
CA LEU A 36 -3.01 9.66 -10.36
C LEU A 36 -3.15 9.84 -11.87
N ASP A 37 -2.28 10.65 -12.48
CA ASP A 37 -2.22 10.87 -13.93
C ASP A 37 -1.53 9.71 -14.66
N GLN A 38 -0.82 8.83 -13.92
CA GLN A 38 -0.34 7.57 -14.46
C GLN A 38 -1.47 6.55 -14.50
N LYS A 39 -1.93 6.20 -15.70
CA LYS A 39 -2.66 4.95 -15.92
C LYS A 39 -1.70 3.79 -15.72
N LEU A 40 -1.68 3.23 -14.50
CA LEU A 40 -1.03 1.96 -14.23
C LEU A 40 -1.93 0.84 -14.80
N GLU A 41 -1.63 0.40 -16.03
CA GLU A 41 -2.23 -0.80 -16.58
C GLU A 41 -1.56 -2.02 -15.94
N ILE A 42 -2.19 -2.57 -14.89
CA ILE A 42 -1.80 -3.84 -14.30
C ILE A 42 -2.33 -4.95 -15.21
N ALA A 43 -1.47 -5.56 -16.01
CA ALA A 43 -1.85 -6.56 -17.00
C ALA A 43 -1.69 -8.00 -16.49
N THR A 44 -0.85 -8.21 -15.49
CA THR A 44 -0.49 -9.55 -14.99
C THR A 44 -0.57 -9.65 -13.46
N VAL A 45 -0.75 -10.88 -12.97
CA VAL A 45 -0.69 -11.19 -11.52
C VAL A 45 0.68 -10.81 -10.94
N GLY A 46 1.77 -11.06 -11.65
CA GLY A 46 3.11 -10.67 -11.24
C GLY A 46 3.30 -9.15 -11.12
N GLU A 47 2.68 -8.35 -11.99
CA GLU A 47 2.69 -6.89 -11.85
C GLU A 47 1.88 -6.43 -10.65
N TYR A 48 0.73 -7.06 -10.37
CA TYR A 48 -0.05 -6.77 -9.17
C TYR A 48 0.73 -7.09 -7.89
N LEU A 49 1.42 -8.24 -7.86
CA LEU A 49 2.29 -8.62 -6.74
C LEU A 49 3.40 -7.60 -6.51
N LYS A 50 4.03 -7.08 -7.57
CA LYS A 50 5.03 -6.00 -7.46
C LYS A 50 4.44 -4.70 -6.90
N VAL A 51 3.22 -4.35 -7.29
CA VAL A 51 2.53 -3.18 -6.71
C VAL A 51 2.31 -3.39 -5.21
N LEU A 52 1.84 -4.57 -4.80
CA LEU A 52 1.67 -4.89 -3.39
C LEU A 52 2.99 -4.82 -2.61
N GLU A 53 4.09 -5.33 -3.17
CA GLU A 53 5.44 -5.22 -2.58
C GLU A 53 5.84 -3.76 -2.35
N VAL A 54 5.71 -2.91 -3.38
CA VAL A 54 6.06 -1.49 -3.26
C VAL A 54 5.19 -0.79 -2.21
N VAL A 55 3.88 -1.04 -2.19
CA VAL A 55 3.00 -0.40 -1.20
C VAL A 55 3.32 -0.89 0.22
N MET A 56 3.66 -2.16 0.40
CA MET A 56 4.12 -2.69 1.69
C MET A 56 5.41 -2.00 2.16
N GLU A 57 6.40 -1.81 1.28
CA GLU A 57 7.64 -1.08 1.61
C GLU A 57 7.34 0.36 2.04
N LEU A 58 6.39 1.02 1.37
CA LEU A 58 5.97 2.37 1.71
C LEU A 58 5.29 2.43 3.09
N GLU A 59 4.45 1.46 3.43
CA GLU A 59 3.81 1.40 4.75
C GLU A 59 4.83 1.11 5.86
N GLU A 60 5.80 0.23 5.63
CA GLU A 60 6.88 -0.02 6.59
C GLU A 60 7.76 1.23 6.80
N LEU A 61 8.06 1.97 5.73
CA LEU A 61 8.75 3.25 5.83
C LEU A 61 7.91 4.27 6.61
N GLY A 62 6.61 4.36 6.33
CA GLY A 62 5.66 5.21 7.05
C GLY A 62 5.67 4.93 8.55
N GLU A 63 5.53 3.66 8.95
CA GLU A 63 5.60 3.23 10.36
C GLU A 63 6.89 3.71 11.04
N ARG A 64 8.04 3.51 10.40
CA ARG A 64 9.35 3.92 10.94
C ARG A 64 9.47 5.43 11.08
N VAL A 65 9.05 6.19 10.08
CA VAL A 65 9.10 7.66 10.10
C VAL A 65 8.20 8.22 11.20
N TYR A 66 6.94 7.78 11.27
CA TYR A 66 6.01 8.26 12.30
C TYR A 66 6.48 7.86 13.71
N SER A 67 6.98 6.63 13.88
CA SER A 67 7.55 6.18 15.16
C SER A 67 8.75 7.05 15.58
N TYR A 68 9.65 7.35 14.65
CA TYR A 68 10.80 8.22 14.89
C TYR A 68 10.40 9.65 15.28
N LEU A 69 9.38 10.22 14.62
CA LEU A 69 8.86 11.55 14.93
C LEU A 69 8.14 11.57 16.29
N SER A 70 7.41 10.51 16.64
CA SER A 70 6.74 10.42 17.94
C SER A 70 7.71 10.51 19.12
N GLY A 71 8.96 10.04 18.95
CA GLY A 71 10.01 10.13 19.96
C GLY A 71 10.57 11.55 20.17
N ARG A 72 10.26 12.49 19.27
CA ARG A 72 10.71 13.89 19.30
C ARG A 72 9.62 14.88 19.69
N LEU A 73 8.38 14.41 19.74
CA LEU A 73 7.22 15.23 20.00
C LEU A 73 6.69 15.00 21.42
N THR A 74 5.95 15.97 21.91
CA THR A 74 5.16 15.86 23.15
C THR A 74 3.69 16.21 22.86
N GLY A 75 2.80 15.94 23.82
CA GLY A 75 1.39 16.27 23.69
C GLY A 75 0.69 15.61 22.50
N GLU A 76 -0.24 16.34 21.86
CA GLU A 76 -1.09 15.83 20.78
C GLU A 76 -0.29 15.35 19.56
N GLY A 77 0.82 16.02 19.22
CA GLY A 77 1.66 15.65 18.08
C GLY A 77 2.28 14.25 18.25
N LYS A 78 2.69 13.90 19.47
CA LYS A 78 3.18 12.55 19.79
C LYS A 78 2.10 11.50 19.57
N PHE A 79 0.89 11.74 20.10
CA PHE A 79 -0.21 10.79 19.97
C PHE A 79 -0.62 10.59 18.52
N LEU A 80 -0.70 11.68 17.74
CA LEU A 80 -0.98 11.61 16.32
C LEU A 80 0.05 10.75 15.57
N MET A 81 1.35 10.94 15.84
CA MET A 81 2.38 10.14 15.18
C MET A 81 2.34 8.66 15.57
N LEU A 82 2.00 8.34 16.83
CA LEU A 82 1.80 6.94 17.24
C LEU A 82 0.57 6.31 16.54
N GLU A 83 -0.53 7.06 16.41
CA GLU A 83 -1.72 6.59 15.68
C GLU A 83 -1.40 6.32 14.20
N LEU A 84 -0.65 7.22 13.55
CA LEU A 84 -0.24 7.06 12.15
C LEU A 84 0.72 5.88 11.98
N ALA A 85 1.67 5.68 12.90
CA ALA A 85 2.55 4.50 12.89
C ALA A 85 1.75 3.19 12.99
N GLY A 86 0.78 3.15 13.93
CA GLY A 86 -0.10 2.00 14.10
C GLY A 86 -0.98 1.72 12.88
N LEU A 87 -1.48 2.77 12.21
CA LEU A 87 -2.24 2.65 10.97
C LEU A 87 -1.38 2.06 9.85
N SER A 88 -0.17 2.57 9.64
CA SER A 88 0.75 2.03 8.63
C SER A 88 1.10 0.57 8.90
N ARG A 89 1.33 0.20 10.16
CA ARG A 89 1.53 -1.21 10.53
C ARG A 89 0.32 -2.08 10.19
N SER A 90 -0.89 -1.62 10.49
CA SER A 90 -2.12 -2.35 10.17
C SER A 90 -2.27 -2.53 8.66
N ASN A 91 -2.03 -1.47 7.88
CA ASN A 91 -2.09 -1.51 6.43
C ASN A 91 -1.08 -2.51 5.85
N TYR A 92 0.18 -2.49 6.32
CA TYR A 92 1.20 -3.45 5.93
C TYR A 92 0.72 -4.89 6.13
N VAL A 93 0.15 -5.22 7.29
CA VAL A 93 -0.33 -6.57 7.59
C VAL A 93 -1.43 -6.99 6.62
N THR A 94 -2.41 -6.12 6.37
CA THR A 94 -3.48 -6.41 5.41
C THR A 94 -2.96 -6.60 3.98
N LEU A 95 -2.01 -5.77 3.54
CA LEU A 95 -1.39 -5.89 2.22
C LEU A 95 -0.58 -7.18 2.09
N LYS A 96 0.13 -7.57 3.15
CA LYS A 96 0.90 -8.81 3.19
C LYS A 96 -0.01 -10.04 3.09
N GLU A 97 -1.13 -10.06 3.82
CA GLU A 97 -2.11 -11.14 3.72
C GLU A 97 -2.67 -11.27 2.29
N GLU A 98 -2.93 -10.15 1.63
CA GLU A 98 -3.38 -10.14 0.23
C GLU A 98 -2.29 -10.65 -0.72
N TYR A 99 -1.05 -10.17 -0.57
CA TYR A 99 0.10 -10.63 -1.34
C TYR A 99 0.28 -12.15 -1.21
N GLU A 100 0.21 -12.69 0.00
CA GLU A 100 0.36 -14.14 0.24
C GLU A 100 -0.77 -14.95 -0.43
N LYS A 101 -2.02 -14.47 -0.38
CA LYS A 101 -3.15 -15.10 -1.08
C LYS A 101 -2.95 -15.13 -2.58
N VAL A 102 -2.59 -14.00 -3.17
CA VAL A 102 -2.40 -13.86 -4.62
C VAL A 102 -1.23 -14.70 -5.10
N LYS A 103 -0.12 -14.70 -4.35
CA LYS A 103 1.07 -15.49 -4.67
C LYS A 103 0.80 -17.00 -4.61
N ALA A 104 -0.03 -17.45 -3.67
CA ALA A 104 -0.46 -18.84 -3.62
C ALA A 104 -1.28 -19.21 -4.88
N ILE A 105 -2.20 -18.36 -5.30
CA ILE A 105 -3.01 -18.57 -6.52
C ILE A 105 -2.12 -18.63 -7.78
N GLU A 106 -1.14 -17.73 -7.91
CA GLU A 106 -0.19 -17.73 -9.03
C GLU A 106 0.60 -19.05 -9.08
N SER A 107 1.06 -19.53 -7.92
CA SER A 107 1.83 -20.76 -7.79
C SER A 107 0.99 -22.00 -8.16
N ASP A 108 -0.26 -22.06 -7.71
CA ASP A 108 -1.18 -23.17 -8.01
C ASP A 108 -1.57 -23.22 -9.49
N PHE A 109 -1.77 -22.05 -10.11
CA PHE A 109 -2.06 -21.97 -11.55
C PHE A 109 -0.86 -22.45 -12.39
N PHE A 110 0.36 -22.11 -11.97
CA PHE A 110 1.58 -22.56 -12.64
C PHE A 110 1.80 -24.07 -12.50
N LEU A 111 1.55 -24.64 -11.32
CA LEU A 111 1.61 -26.08 -11.08
C LEU A 111 0.54 -26.86 -11.87
N PHE A 112 -0.65 -26.29 -12.03
CA PHE A 112 -1.72 -26.88 -12.85
C PHE A 112 -1.33 -26.95 -14.34
N GLN A 113 -0.73 -25.89 -14.90
CA GLN A 113 -0.27 -25.90 -16.30
C GLN A 113 0.96 -26.77 -16.54
N ALA A 114 1.83 -26.92 -15.55
CA ALA A 114 3.04 -27.74 -15.64
C ALA A 114 2.77 -29.25 -15.41
N SER A 115 1.55 -29.64 -15.05
CA SER A 115 1.21 -31.03 -14.75
C SER A 115 1.01 -31.86 -16.06
N PRO A 116 1.70 -33.00 -16.24
CA PRO A 116 1.62 -33.81 -17.46
C PRO A 116 0.28 -34.56 -17.62
N PHE A 117 -0.60 -34.52 -16.63
CA PHE A 117 -1.93 -35.09 -16.72
C PHE A 117 -2.91 -34.11 -17.39
N ARG A 118 -2.88 -34.07 -18.72
CA ARG A 118 -4.04 -33.61 -19.50
C ARG A 118 -5.19 -34.60 -19.25
N VAL A 119 -6.08 -34.28 -18.32
CA VAL A 119 -7.38 -34.95 -18.23
C VAL A 119 -8.15 -34.56 -19.49
N GLY A 120 -8.10 -35.45 -20.48
CA GLY A 120 -8.88 -35.34 -21.69
C GLY A 120 -10.36 -35.47 -21.35
N TYR A 121 -11.06 -34.35 -21.22
CA TYR A 121 -12.51 -34.34 -21.31
C TYR A 121 -12.87 -34.50 -22.79
N SER A 122 -13.05 -35.76 -23.21
CA SER A 122 -13.82 -36.09 -24.40
C SER A 122 -15.26 -35.62 -24.14
N VAL A 123 -15.65 -34.54 -24.80
CA VAL A 123 -17.06 -34.18 -24.93
C VAL A 123 -17.70 -35.28 -25.77
N ARG A 124 -18.39 -36.22 -25.13
CA ARG A 124 -19.34 -37.08 -25.84
C ARG A 124 -20.51 -36.20 -26.24
N GLU A 125 -20.58 -35.93 -27.54
CA GLU A 125 -21.80 -35.52 -28.21
C GLU A 125 -22.92 -36.51 -27.82
N PHE A 126 -23.91 -36.04 -27.08
CA PHE A 126 -25.22 -36.68 -27.02
C PHE A 126 -26.16 -35.83 -27.85
N GLY A 127 -26.16 -36.11 -29.15
CA GLY A 127 -27.28 -35.84 -30.03
C GLY A 127 -27.87 -37.18 -30.47
N SER A 128 -29.09 -37.46 -29.99
CA SER A 128 -30.23 -38.12 -30.68
C SER A 128 -31.25 -38.54 -29.63
#